data_AF-A0A7S1KL59-F1
#
_entry.id   AF-A0A7S1KL59-F1
#
_cell.length_a   1.000
_cell.length_b   1.000
_cell.length_c   1.000
_cell.angle_alpha   90.00
_cell.angle_beta   90.00
_cell.angle_gamma   90.00
#
_symmetry.space_group_name_H-M   'P 1'
#
loop_
_entity.id
_entity.type
_entity.pdbx_description
1 polymer ?
#
loop_
_entity_poly.entity_id
_entity_poly.type
_entity_poly.pdbx_seq_one_letter_code
_entity_poly.pdbx_strand_id
1 'polypeptide(L)'
;GADVTGLTLNQYQVDRGNELCRADAHFYNGPGTKEEIRCRSVQGDFMKQPFDDSSFDAAYAIEATCHAPNRLGCYSEIYRVLKPGSIFACYEWCLTDKYDPENPEHVYIKKQIEEGDGLPDIVSKQHCLKALEEAGFEILEERDLVLDDYGGWQDPKTGEYSLSKEAKEHNRGGKPWMLPLMPSWNPLTQRFQFNWLGRRLTKFSLKILEFLRLAPEGTARTQIMLENAVVGLVRGGELGIFTPMYMMVGRVPLNK
;
A
#
# COMPACT_ATOMS: atom_id res chain seq x y z
N GLY A 1 -3.42 -22.01 -13.17
CA GLY A 1 -3.23 -20.61 -12.73
C GLY A 1 -4.56 -19.89 -12.87
N ALA A 2 -4.78 -18.82 -12.10
CA ALA A 2 -5.98 -18.00 -12.20
C ALA A 2 -5.95 -17.08 -13.45
N ASP A 3 -7.13 -16.64 -13.91
CA ASP A 3 -7.29 -15.47 -14.79
C ASP A 3 -7.49 -14.24 -13.89
N VAL A 4 -6.66 -13.21 -14.06
CA VAL A 4 -6.56 -12.04 -13.20
C VAL A 4 -6.82 -10.79 -14.04
N THR A 5 -7.85 -10.05 -13.63
CA THR A 5 -8.14 -8.72 -14.15
C THR A 5 -7.89 -7.68 -13.07
N GLY A 6 -6.84 -6.88 -13.23
CA GLY A 6 -6.56 -5.71 -12.39
C GLY A 6 -7.41 -4.51 -12.80
N LEU A 7 -7.78 -3.68 -11.83
CA LEU A 7 -8.53 -2.44 -12.04
C LEU A 7 -7.71 -1.25 -11.57
N THR A 8 -7.57 -0.22 -12.39
CA THR A 8 -6.94 1.05 -11.99
C THR A 8 -7.60 2.22 -12.70
N LEU A 9 -7.64 3.39 -12.06
CA LEU A 9 -8.20 4.61 -12.67
C LEU A 9 -7.30 5.16 -13.80
N ASN A 10 -6.02 4.80 -13.81
CA ASN A 10 -5.02 5.42 -14.67
C ASN A 10 -4.74 4.59 -15.95
N GLN A 11 -5.17 5.08 -17.11
CA GLN A 11 -4.96 4.41 -18.41
C GLN A 11 -3.48 4.15 -18.72
N TYR A 12 -2.56 5.03 -18.30
CA TYR A 12 -1.13 4.78 -18.51
C TYR A 12 -0.65 3.52 -17.78
N GLN A 13 -1.14 3.28 -16.55
CA GLN A 13 -0.82 2.06 -15.81
C GLN A 13 -1.43 0.82 -16.47
N VAL A 14 -2.64 0.95 -17.04
CA VAL A 14 -3.28 -0.11 -17.82
C VAL A 14 -2.42 -0.50 -19.02
N ASP A 15 -2.00 0.50 -19.81
CA ASP A 15 -1.22 0.27 -21.03
C ASP A 15 0.12 -0.38 -20.69
N ARG A 16 0.83 0.18 -19.71
CA ARG A 16 2.13 -0.34 -19.28
C ARG A 16 2.04 -1.72 -18.65
N GLY A 17 1.05 -1.96 -17.79
CA GLY A 17 0.82 -3.25 -17.15
C GLY A 17 0.52 -4.33 -18.19
N ASN A 18 -0.37 -4.04 -19.14
CA ASN A 18 -0.71 -4.96 -20.22
C ASN A 18 0.46 -5.24 -21.17
N GLU A 19 1.32 -4.24 -21.44
CA GLU A 19 2.56 -4.43 -22.19
C GLU A 19 3.50 -5.41 -21.47
N LEU A 20 3.70 -5.23 -20.16
CA LEU A 20 4.51 -6.13 -19.34
C LEU A 20 3.95 -7.55 -19.31
N CYS A 21 2.63 -7.70 -19.14
CA CYS A 21 1.97 -9.00 -19.15
C CYS A 21 2.11 -9.72 -20.51
N ARG A 22 2.08 -8.98 -21.62
CA ARG A 22 2.34 -9.55 -22.97
C ARG A 22 3.81 -9.97 -23.14
N ALA A 23 4.75 -9.28 -22.50
CA ALA A 23 6.17 -9.57 -22.65
C ALA A 23 6.63 -10.80 -21.85
N ASP A 24 5.87 -11.22 -20.82
CA ASP A 24 6.25 -12.31 -19.92
C ASP A 24 5.48 -13.61 -20.25
N ALA A 25 6.23 -14.64 -20.63
CA ALA A 25 5.71 -15.96 -21.00
C ALA A 25 4.91 -16.66 -19.89
N HIS A 26 5.13 -16.34 -18.61
CA HIS A 26 4.43 -16.96 -17.48
C HIS A 26 2.93 -16.63 -17.45
N PHE A 27 2.52 -15.52 -18.07
CA PHE A 27 1.11 -15.10 -18.09
C PHE A 27 0.27 -15.74 -19.20
N TYR A 28 0.86 -16.56 -20.06
CA TYR A 28 0.14 -17.24 -21.14
C TYR A 28 -0.50 -18.56 -20.68
N ASN A 29 -1.58 -18.94 -21.35
CA ASN A 29 -2.26 -20.23 -21.16
C ASN A 29 -1.47 -21.39 -21.83
N GLY A 30 -0.29 -21.69 -21.31
CA GLY A 30 0.58 -22.79 -21.75
C GLY A 30 1.84 -22.32 -22.50
N PRO A 31 2.86 -23.19 -22.66
CA PRO A 31 4.06 -22.83 -23.38
C PRO A 31 3.75 -22.66 -24.88
N GLY A 32 3.84 -21.43 -25.37
CA GLY A 32 3.85 -21.12 -26.81
C GLY A 32 2.50 -20.78 -27.47
N THR A 33 1.39 -20.76 -26.74
CA THR A 33 0.08 -20.31 -27.26
C THR A 33 -0.09 -18.81 -26.97
N LYS A 34 0.20 -17.97 -27.96
CA LYS A 34 0.06 -16.50 -27.89
C LYS A 34 -1.38 -15.99 -27.72
N GLU A 35 -2.36 -16.88 -27.60
CA GLU A 35 -3.76 -16.52 -27.87
C GLU A 35 -4.57 -16.11 -26.62
N GLU A 36 -4.14 -16.43 -25.39
CA GLU A 36 -4.85 -15.97 -24.18
C GLU A 36 -3.89 -15.62 -23.04
N ILE A 37 -3.78 -14.31 -22.77
CA ILE A 37 -3.06 -13.76 -21.63
C ILE A 37 -3.98 -13.77 -20.41
N ARG A 38 -3.54 -14.42 -19.34
CA ARG A 38 -4.30 -14.58 -18.09
C ARG A 38 -4.17 -13.43 -17.11
N CYS A 39 -3.28 -12.46 -17.34
CA CYS A 39 -3.11 -11.31 -16.47
C CYS A 39 -3.24 -10.03 -17.30
N ARG A 40 -4.22 -9.21 -16.96
CA ARG A 40 -4.49 -7.95 -17.67
C ARG A 40 -5.02 -6.92 -16.69
N SER A 41 -4.88 -5.65 -17.05
CA SER A 41 -5.50 -4.54 -16.35
C SER A 41 -6.52 -3.86 -17.25
N VAL A 42 -7.56 -3.30 -16.63
CA VAL A 42 -8.56 -2.45 -17.28
C VAL A 42 -8.68 -1.12 -16.53
N GLN A 43 -9.08 -0.09 -17.27
CA GLN A 43 -9.34 1.20 -16.65
C GLN A 43 -10.71 1.21 -15.99
N GLY A 44 -10.80 1.72 -14.76
CA GLY A 44 -12.08 2.00 -14.14
C GLY A 44 -11.95 2.52 -12.71
N ASP A 45 -13.10 2.96 -12.19
CA ASP A 45 -13.25 3.45 -10.83
C ASP A 45 -13.65 2.29 -9.91
N PHE A 46 -12.89 2.02 -8.86
CA PHE A 46 -13.24 0.96 -7.90
C PHE A 46 -14.52 1.26 -7.11
N MET A 47 -15.01 2.51 -7.13
CA MET A 47 -16.26 2.94 -6.51
C MET A 47 -17.46 2.71 -7.44
N LYS A 48 -17.19 2.33 -8.70
CA LYS A 48 -18.19 2.01 -9.72
C LYS A 48 -17.57 1.08 -10.76
N GLN A 49 -17.37 -0.16 -10.36
CA GLN A 49 -16.58 -1.11 -11.13
C GLN A 49 -17.27 -1.45 -12.45
N PRO A 50 -16.54 -1.49 -13.58
CA PRO A 50 -17.11 -1.74 -14.91
C PRO A 50 -17.34 -3.24 -15.16
N PHE A 51 -17.86 -3.95 -14.16
CA PHE A 51 -18.09 -5.39 -14.19
C PHE A 51 -19.51 -5.69 -13.75
N ASP A 52 -20.08 -6.76 -14.31
CA ASP A 52 -21.40 -7.25 -13.93
C ASP A 52 -21.35 -7.89 -12.53
N ASP A 53 -22.52 -7.99 -11.90
CA ASP A 53 -22.67 -8.64 -10.60
C ASP A 53 -22.19 -10.10 -10.67
N SER A 54 -21.55 -10.57 -9.59
CA SER A 54 -21.12 -11.97 -9.46
C SER A 54 -20.24 -12.49 -10.63
N SER A 55 -19.34 -11.65 -11.13
CA SER A 55 -18.41 -11.96 -12.21
C SER A 55 -17.15 -12.69 -11.74
N PHE A 56 -16.66 -12.43 -10.52
CA PHE A 56 -15.37 -12.91 -10.03
C PHE A 56 -15.48 -13.98 -8.94
N ASP A 57 -14.58 -14.96 -8.99
CA ASP A 57 -14.51 -16.05 -8.00
C ASP A 57 -13.71 -15.68 -6.74
N ALA A 58 -12.87 -14.66 -6.80
CA ALA A 58 -12.13 -14.07 -5.69
C ALA A 58 -11.66 -12.65 -6.04
N ALA A 59 -11.36 -11.83 -5.03
CA ALA A 59 -10.73 -10.53 -5.19
C ALA A 59 -9.64 -10.31 -4.15
N TYR A 60 -8.69 -9.45 -4.48
CA TYR A 60 -7.76 -8.92 -3.49
C TYR A 60 -7.46 -7.44 -3.75
N ALA A 61 -7.08 -6.73 -2.70
CA ALA A 61 -6.60 -5.37 -2.77
C ALA A 61 -5.34 -5.23 -1.92
N ILE A 62 -4.31 -4.60 -2.47
CA ILE A 62 -3.05 -4.32 -1.76
C ILE A 62 -2.87 -2.82 -1.82
N GLU A 63 -3.03 -2.15 -0.67
CA GLU A 63 -2.74 -0.71 -0.52
C GLU A 63 -3.49 0.17 -1.55
N ALA A 64 -4.72 -0.22 -1.91
CA ALA A 64 -5.50 0.47 -2.94
C ALA A 64 -6.79 1.10 -2.37
N THR A 65 -7.50 0.37 -1.52
CA THR A 65 -8.81 0.79 -0.96
C THR A 65 -8.67 1.95 0.03
N CYS A 66 -7.47 2.18 0.58
CA CYS A 66 -7.14 3.35 1.40
C CYS A 66 -7.37 4.68 0.67
N HIS A 67 -7.27 4.69 -0.67
CA HIS A 67 -7.55 5.86 -1.49
C HIS A 67 -9.06 6.10 -1.72
N ALA A 68 -9.93 5.18 -1.29
CA ALA A 68 -11.36 5.34 -1.44
C ALA A 68 -11.90 6.42 -0.47
N PRO A 69 -12.62 7.44 -0.97
CA PRO A 69 -13.22 8.44 -0.09
C PRO A 69 -14.30 7.85 0.82
N ASN A 70 -14.87 6.70 0.45
CA ASN A 70 -15.86 5.98 1.23
C ASN A 70 -15.54 4.47 1.19
N ARG A 71 -15.18 3.90 2.35
CA ARG A 71 -14.77 2.49 2.47
C ARG A 71 -15.93 1.55 2.17
N LEU A 72 -17.10 1.83 2.75
CA LEU A 72 -18.31 1.04 2.53
C LEU A 72 -18.66 0.94 1.05
N GLY A 73 -18.71 2.07 0.33
CA GLY A 73 -19.02 2.09 -1.10
C GLY A 73 -18.01 1.29 -1.94
N CYS A 74 -16.71 1.39 -1.62
CA CYS A 74 -15.68 0.58 -2.29
C CYS A 74 -15.90 -0.92 -2.03
N TYR A 75 -16.08 -1.30 -0.77
CA TYR A 75 -16.30 -2.70 -0.39
C TYR A 75 -17.63 -3.23 -0.91
N SER A 76 -18.68 -2.42 -1.00
CA SER A 76 -19.96 -2.81 -1.60
C SER A 76 -19.83 -3.11 -3.10
N GLU A 77 -19.01 -2.36 -3.84
CA GLU A 77 -18.73 -2.69 -5.24
C GLU A 77 -17.92 -3.98 -5.39
N ILE A 78 -16.92 -4.20 -4.53
CA ILE A 78 -16.17 -5.46 -4.48
C ILE A 78 -17.12 -6.62 -4.15
N TYR A 79 -18.00 -6.44 -3.16
CA TYR A 79 -19.02 -7.42 -2.80
C TYR A 79 -19.94 -7.72 -3.99
N ARG A 80 -20.42 -6.68 -4.69
CA ARG A 80 -21.33 -6.81 -5.85
C ARG A 80 -20.74 -7.70 -6.93
N VAL A 81 -19.49 -7.45 -7.33
CA VAL A 81 -18.84 -8.18 -8.43
C VAL A 81 -18.38 -9.59 -8.06
N LEU A 82 -18.31 -9.94 -6.77
CA LEU A 82 -17.94 -11.27 -6.31
C LEU A 82 -19.12 -12.25 -6.27
N LYS A 83 -18.88 -13.51 -6.64
CA LYS A 83 -19.89 -14.57 -6.56
C LYS A 83 -20.20 -14.95 -5.10
N PRO A 84 -21.37 -15.56 -4.82
CA PRO A 84 -21.65 -16.16 -3.52
C PRO A 84 -20.56 -17.18 -3.13
N GLY A 85 -20.09 -17.12 -1.88
CA GLY A 85 -19.02 -17.97 -1.36
C GLY A 85 -17.59 -17.51 -1.68
N SER A 86 -17.42 -16.49 -2.52
CA SER A 86 -16.10 -15.97 -2.89
C SER A 86 -15.41 -15.21 -1.76
N ILE A 87 -14.07 -15.16 -1.85
CA ILE A 87 -13.20 -14.51 -0.86
C ILE A 87 -12.67 -13.19 -1.37
N PHE A 88 -12.67 -12.18 -0.50
CA PHE A 88 -11.95 -10.93 -0.64
C PHE A 88 -10.87 -10.85 0.43
N ALA A 89 -9.63 -10.55 0.04
CA ALA A 89 -8.53 -10.30 0.97
C ALA A 89 -7.90 -8.93 0.73
N CYS A 90 -7.68 -8.14 1.77
CA CYS A 90 -7.18 -6.78 1.67
C CYS A 90 -6.03 -6.51 2.63
N TYR A 91 -4.99 -5.81 2.16
CA TYR A 91 -4.08 -5.04 3.01
C TYR A 91 -4.47 -3.57 3.00
N GLU A 92 -4.80 -3.07 4.18
CA GLU A 92 -5.34 -1.74 4.35
C GLU A 92 -4.40 -0.82 5.15
N TRP A 93 -4.42 0.46 4.79
CA TRP A 93 -3.75 1.52 5.54
C TRP A 93 -4.72 2.10 6.57
N CYS A 94 -4.44 1.90 7.85
CA CYS A 94 -5.35 2.23 8.95
C CYS A 94 -4.63 2.93 10.10
N LEU A 95 -5.40 3.73 10.86
CA LEU A 95 -5.02 4.12 12.21
C LEU A 95 -5.27 2.97 13.19
N THR A 96 -4.36 2.78 14.13
CA THR A 96 -4.47 1.75 15.19
C THR A 96 -5.12 2.33 16.45
N ASP A 97 -5.36 1.46 17.44
CA ASP A 97 -5.89 1.88 18.76
C ASP A 97 -4.96 2.80 19.54
N LYS A 98 -3.69 2.93 19.12
CA LYS A 98 -2.72 3.85 19.74
C LYS A 98 -2.85 5.28 19.23
N TYR A 99 -3.53 5.49 18.11
CA TYR A 99 -3.76 6.83 17.60
C TYR A 99 -4.67 7.60 18.56
N ASP A 100 -4.28 8.84 18.86
CA ASP A 100 -5.00 9.74 19.74
C ASP A 100 -5.32 11.03 18.96
N PRO A 101 -6.60 11.32 18.65
CA PRO A 101 -6.97 12.51 17.90
C PRO A 101 -6.73 13.82 18.67
N GLU A 102 -6.56 13.78 19.99
CA GLU A 102 -6.27 14.96 20.81
C GLU A 102 -4.75 15.21 20.93
N ASN A 103 -3.91 14.26 20.51
CA ASN A 103 -2.47 14.44 20.47
C ASN A 103 -2.04 15.18 19.19
N PRO A 104 -1.51 16.42 19.29
CA PRO A 104 -1.14 17.22 18.12
C PRO A 104 -0.01 16.59 17.28
N GLU A 105 0.87 15.77 17.88
CA GLU A 105 1.89 15.03 17.12
C GLU A 105 1.26 13.93 16.25
N HIS A 106 0.31 13.18 16.80
CA HIS A 106 -0.40 12.12 16.06
C HIS A 106 -1.20 12.71 14.88
N VAL A 107 -1.92 13.81 15.14
CA VAL A 107 -2.68 14.52 14.09
C VAL A 107 -1.75 15.03 12.99
N TYR A 108 -0.60 15.58 13.36
CA TYR A 108 0.38 16.06 12.38
C TYR A 108 0.97 14.90 11.55
N ILE A 109 1.34 13.78 12.18
CA ILE A 109 1.86 12.59 11.49
C ILE A 109 0.83 12.05 10.49
N LYS A 110 -0.42 11.88 10.91
CA LYS A 110 -1.52 11.46 10.04
C LYS A 110 -1.65 12.38 8.83
N LYS A 111 -1.59 13.70 9.05
CA LYS A 111 -1.67 14.69 7.98
C LYS A 111 -0.51 14.61 6.99
N GLN A 112 0.70 14.32 7.47
CA GLN A 112 1.87 14.13 6.61
C GLN A 112 1.71 12.92 5.68
N ILE A 113 1.17 11.81 6.20
CA ILE A 113 0.86 10.60 5.41
C ILE A 113 -0.21 10.94 4.36
N GLU A 114 -1.30 11.58 4.78
CA GLU A 114 -2.42 11.93 3.88
C GLU A 114 -2.01 12.79 2.69
N GLU A 115 -1.26 13.87 2.94
CA GLU A 115 -0.88 14.80 1.88
C GLU A 115 0.17 14.21 0.94
N GLY A 116 1.15 13.48 1.48
CA GLY A 116 2.26 12.97 0.69
C GLY A 116 1.90 11.74 -0.13
N ASP A 117 1.01 10.89 0.37
CA ASP A 117 0.55 9.68 -0.30
C ASP A 117 -0.78 9.89 -1.05
N GLY A 118 -1.39 11.08 -0.96
CA GLY A 118 -2.62 11.41 -1.69
C GLY A 118 -3.83 10.62 -1.19
N LEU A 119 -3.92 10.45 0.13
CA LEU A 119 -5.02 9.72 0.77
C LEU A 119 -6.14 10.70 1.17
N PRO A 120 -7.41 10.24 1.16
CA PRO A 120 -8.46 10.90 1.93
C PRO A 120 -8.15 10.76 3.44
N ASP A 121 -9.04 11.28 4.29
CA ASP A 121 -8.93 11.11 5.74
C ASP A 121 -8.72 9.62 6.09
N ILE A 122 -7.59 9.30 6.73
CA ILE A 122 -7.26 7.92 7.10
C ILE A 122 -8.17 7.52 8.26
N VAL A 123 -8.85 6.39 8.11
CA VAL A 123 -9.81 5.88 9.10
C VAL A 123 -9.14 4.85 10.02
N SER A 124 -9.80 4.55 11.14
CA SER A 124 -9.37 3.48 12.04
C SER A 124 -9.62 2.09 11.44
N LYS A 125 -8.88 1.10 11.94
CA LYS A 125 -9.11 -0.30 11.58
C LYS A 125 -10.56 -0.75 11.86
N GLN A 126 -11.19 -0.29 12.95
CA GLN A 126 -12.59 -0.61 13.26
C GLN A 126 -13.57 -0.04 12.24
N HIS A 127 -13.28 1.14 11.69
CA HIS A 127 -14.09 1.71 10.63
C HIS A 127 -14.02 0.82 9.37
N CYS A 128 -12.83 0.35 9.01
CA CYS A 128 -12.65 -0.56 7.89
C CYS A 128 -13.40 -1.89 8.09
N LEU A 129 -13.27 -2.52 9.27
CA LEU A 129 -14.00 -3.75 9.60
C LEU A 129 -15.51 -3.55 9.51
N LYS A 130 -16.03 -2.50 10.16
CA LYS A 130 -17.46 -2.20 10.14
C LYS A 130 -17.97 -1.95 8.72
N ALA A 131 -17.23 -1.22 7.90
CA ALA A 131 -17.58 -1.01 6.50
C ALA A 131 -17.59 -2.32 5.70
N LEU A 132 -16.69 -3.25 6.00
CA LEU A 132 -16.62 -4.56 5.35
C LEU A 132 -17.83 -5.44 5.73
N GLU A 133 -18.22 -5.45 7.00
CA GLU A 133 -19.44 -6.12 7.49
C GLU A 133 -20.69 -5.50 6.87
N GLU A 134 -20.82 -4.17 6.90
CA GLU A 134 -21.97 -3.44 6.34
C GLU A 134 -22.10 -3.63 4.82
N ALA A 135 -20.99 -3.87 4.10
CA ALA A 135 -21.03 -4.23 2.69
C ALA A 135 -21.63 -5.62 2.43
N GLY A 136 -21.73 -6.47 3.45
CA GLY A 136 -22.33 -7.81 3.38
C GLY A 136 -21.35 -8.96 3.52
N PHE A 137 -20.06 -8.71 3.77
CA PHE A 137 -19.09 -9.78 3.97
C PHE A 137 -19.20 -10.40 5.37
N GLU A 138 -19.02 -11.72 5.42
CA GLU A 138 -18.68 -12.44 6.65
C GLU A 138 -17.17 -12.33 6.87
N ILE A 139 -16.76 -11.68 7.97
CA ILE A 139 -15.34 -11.56 8.31
C ILE A 139 -14.82 -12.94 8.75
N LEU A 140 -13.83 -13.45 8.02
CA LEU A 140 -13.13 -14.69 8.34
C LEU A 140 -11.86 -14.45 9.15
N GLU A 141 -11.16 -13.36 8.87
CA GLU A 141 -9.90 -13.02 9.51
C GLU A 141 -9.69 -11.51 9.54
N GLU A 142 -9.21 -11.00 10.67
CA GLU A 142 -8.65 -9.66 10.79
C GLU A 142 -7.39 -9.70 11.66
N ARG A 143 -6.28 -9.14 11.17
CA ARG A 143 -5.05 -9.03 11.95
C ARG A 143 -4.12 -7.96 11.41
N ASP A 144 -3.38 -7.31 12.29
CA ASP A 144 -2.31 -6.40 11.90
C ASP A 144 -1.02 -7.18 11.65
N LEU A 145 -0.63 -7.35 10.39
CA LEU A 145 0.56 -8.13 10.03
C LEU A 145 1.87 -7.46 10.45
N VAL A 146 1.85 -6.18 10.81
CA VAL A 146 3.00 -5.51 11.41
C VAL A 146 3.36 -6.12 12.76
N LEU A 147 2.36 -6.68 13.47
CA LEU A 147 2.52 -7.28 14.79
C LEU A 147 2.83 -8.78 14.75
N ASP A 148 2.68 -9.42 13.59
CA ASP A 148 3.12 -10.81 13.43
C ASP A 148 4.65 -10.88 13.66
N ASP A 149 5.13 -11.99 14.25
CA ASP A 149 6.56 -12.21 14.55
C ASP A 149 7.42 -12.29 13.26
N TYR A 150 7.74 -11.13 12.67
CA TYR A 150 8.65 -10.95 11.55
C TYR A 150 9.72 -9.92 11.97
N GLY A 151 10.69 -10.42 12.73
CA GLY A 151 11.58 -9.61 13.56
C GLY A 151 12.74 -8.93 12.82
N GLY A 152 12.88 -7.63 13.11
CA GLY A 152 14.09 -6.85 12.93
C GLY A 152 14.17 -5.67 13.87
N TRP A 153 15.19 -5.59 14.71
CA TRP A 153 15.47 -4.40 15.53
C TRP A 153 16.55 -3.55 14.84
N GLN A 154 16.24 -2.28 14.59
CA GLN A 154 17.20 -1.30 14.09
C GLN A 154 17.60 -0.39 15.24
N ASP A 155 18.91 -0.22 15.44
CA ASP A 155 19.44 0.70 16.44
C ASP A 155 19.04 2.15 16.06
N PRO A 156 18.28 2.87 16.89
CA PRO A 156 17.83 4.23 16.58
C PRO A 156 18.96 5.27 16.49
N LYS A 157 20.14 4.97 17.06
CA LYS A 157 21.30 5.88 17.10
C LYS A 157 22.23 5.68 15.91
N THR A 158 22.44 4.43 15.50
CA THR A 158 23.40 4.10 14.43
C THR A 158 22.72 3.87 13.08
N GLY A 159 21.43 3.54 13.08
CA GLY A 159 20.73 3.09 11.90
C GLY A 159 21.16 1.71 11.43
N GLU A 160 21.97 0.97 12.22
CA GLU A 160 22.40 -0.38 11.90
C GLU A 160 21.32 -1.40 12.25
N TYR A 161 21.20 -2.41 11.40
CA TYR A 161 20.23 -3.49 11.54
C TYR A 161 20.91 -4.69 12.17
N SER A 162 20.43 -5.15 13.33
CA SER A 162 21.00 -6.32 14.01
C SER A 162 20.16 -7.57 13.75
N LEU A 163 20.82 -8.62 13.24
CA LEU A 163 20.28 -9.97 13.05
C LEU A 163 20.78 -10.88 14.18
N SER A 164 20.61 -10.49 15.45
CA SER A 164 21.11 -11.27 16.58
C SER A 164 20.59 -12.72 16.53
N LYS A 165 21.39 -13.64 17.09
CA LYS A 165 21.16 -15.09 16.98
C LYS A 165 19.83 -15.52 17.62
N GLU A 166 19.40 -14.85 18.70
CA GLU A 166 18.10 -15.06 19.36
C GLU A 166 16.93 -14.61 18.48
N ALA A 167 17.12 -13.57 17.68
CA ALA A 167 16.15 -13.11 16.69
C ALA A 167 16.10 -14.02 15.45
N LYS A 168 16.87 -15.11 15.35
CA LYS A 168 16.79 -16.08 14.24
C LYS A 168 16.04 -17.37 14.59
N GLU A 169 15.98 -17.75 15.87
CA GLU A 169 15.39 -19.03 16.29
C GLU A 169 13.85 -19.04 16.28
N HIS A 170 13.20 -17.86 16.33
CA HIS A 170 11.74 -17.71 16.28
C HIS A 170 11.22 -17.11 14.96
N ASN A 171 12.09 -16.91 13.97
CA ASN A 171 11.89 -15.89 12.94
C ASN A 171 11.56 -16.51 11.57
N ARG A 172 10.30 -16.34 11.13
CA ARG A 172 9.87 -16.64 9.76
C ARG A 172 10.05 -15.45 8.79
N GLY A 173 10.92 -14.50 9.11
CA GLY A 173 11.64 -13.67 8.13
C GLY A 173 10.92 -12.41 7.63
N GLY A 174 11.38 -11.24 8.06
CA GLY A 174 11.03 -9.95 7.48
C GLY A 174 11.88 -8.82 8.07
N LYS A 175 12.13 -7.76 7.30
CA LYS A 175 12.63 -6.48 7.81
C LYS A 175 11.41 -5.63 8.21
N PRO A 176 11.50 -4.72 9.19
CA PRO A 176 10.40 -3.81 9.49
C PRO A 176 9.98 -3.05 8.23
N TRP A 177 8.68 -2.91 8.00
CA TRP A 177 8.14 -2.38 6.74
C TRP A 177 8.65 -0.97 6.43
N MET A 178 8.93 -0.16 7.46
CA MET A 178 9.45 1.20 7.32
C MET A 178 10.96 1.26 7.03
N LEU A 179 11.70 0.14 7.12
CA LEU A 179 13.15 0.12 6.94
C LEU A 179 13.62 0.72 5.60
N PRO A 180 12.96 0.47 4.44
CA PRO A 180 13.34 1.10 3.18
C PRO A 180 13.22 2.63 3.21
N LEU A 181 12.38 3.18 4.09
CA LEU A 181 12.08 4.61 4.23
C LEU A 181 12.96 5.30 5.29
N MET A 182 13.61 4.51 6.17
CA MET A 182 14.46 5.03 7.23
C MET A 182 15.82 5.51 6.70
N PRO A 183 16.41 6.56 7.30
CA PRO A 183 17.71 7.07 6.89
C PRO A 183 18.83 6.04 7.05
N SER A 184 19.86 6.16 6.21
CA SER A 184 21.13 5.46 6.36
C SER A 184 22.29 6.42 6.06
N TRP A 185 23.43 6.21 6.70
CA TRP A 185 24.66 6.92 6.37
C TRP A 185 25.51 6.22 5.30
N ASN A 186 25.09 5.03 4.84
CA ASN A 186 25.74 4.35 3.74
C ASN A 186 25.34 4.97 2.39
N PRO A 187 26.25 5.67 1.69
CA PRO A 187 25.94 6.37 0.44
C PRO A 187 25.61 5.44 -0.73
N LEU A 188 25.90 4.14 -0.61
CA LEU A 188 25.57 3.12 -1.62
C LEU A 188 24.12 2.63 -1.52
N THR A 189 23.36 3.12 -0.54
CA THR A 189 21.97 2.72 -0.34
C THR A 189 21.02 3.85 -0.72
N GLN A 190 19.86 3.53 -1.29
CA GLN A 190 18.78 4.49 -1.54
C GLN A 190 18.39 5.26 -0.27
N ARG A 191 18.57 4.64 0.90
CA ARG A 191 18.28 5.22 2.21
C ARG A 191 19.17 6.41 2.60
N PHE A 192 20.30 6.62 1.92
CA PHE A 192 21.12 7.81 2.11
C PHE A 192 20.36 9.10 1.83
N GLN A 193 19.45 9.08 0.84
CA GLN A 193 18.67 10.26 0.48
C GLN A 193 17.75 10.73 1.62
N PHE A 194 17.41 9.86 2.57
CA PHE A 194 16.51 10.20 3.67
C PHE A 194 17.23 10.81 4.89
N ASN A 195 18.56 10.81 4.95
CA ASN A 195 19.29 11.52 6.01
C ASN A 195 19.35 13.03 5.73
N TRP A 196 19.60 13.86 6.75
CA TRP A 196 19.51 15.32 6.63
C TRP A 196 20.42 15.90 5.53
N LEU A 197 21.60 15.30 5.31
CA LEU A 197 22.54 15.72 4.29
C LEU A 197 22.03 15.32 2.90
N GLY A 198 21.58 14.07 2.74
CA GLY A 198 20.97 13.54 1.52
C GLY A 198 19.79 14.40 1.06
N ARG A 199 18.83 14.68 1.96
CA ARG A 199 17.67 15.54 1.68
C ARG A 199 18.09 16.92 1.18
N ARG A 200 19.08 17.54 1.82
CA ARG A 200 19.58 18.87 1.43
C ARG A 200 20.26 18.84 0.06
N LEU A 201 21.07 17.82 -0.22
CA LEU A 201 21.75 17.63 -1.50
C LEU A 201 20.76 17.37 -2.64
N THR A 202 19.76 16.50 -2.42
CA THR A 202 18.71 16.19 -3.39
C THR A 202 17.90 17.44 -3.71
N LYS A 203 17.41 18.16 -2.69
CA LYS A 203 16.65 19.39 -2.86
C LYS A 203 17.41 20.45 -3.65
N PHE A 204 18.70 20.66 -3.34
CA PHE A 204 19.51 21.65 -4.04
C PHE A 204 19.77 21.24 -5.49
N SER A 205 20.08 19.96 -5.73
CA SER A 205 20.27 19.40 -7.07
C SER A 205 19.01 19.58 -7.93
N LEU A 206 17.83 19.28 -7.38
CA LEU A 206 16.56 19.45 -8.11
C LEU A 206 16.28 20.91 -8.47
N LYS A 207 16.55 21.85 -7.57
CA LYS A 207 16.41 23.29 -7.88
C LYS A 207 17.35 23.75 -8.99
N ILE A 208 18.56 23.21 -9.06
CA ILE A 208 19.48 23.49 -10.18
C ILE A 208 18.92 22.90 -11.47
N LEU A 209 18.42 21.66 -11.45
CA LEU A 209 17.84 21.02 -12.63
C LEU A 209 16.60 21.76 -13.13
N GLU A 210 15.74 22.25 -12.23
CA GLU A 210 14.62 23.13 -12.56
C GLU A 210 15.09 24.44 -13.21
N PHE A 211 16.09 25.10 -12.62
CA PHE A 211 16.67 26.34 -13.14
C PHE A 211 17.26 26.14 -14.55
N LEU A 212 17.93 25.01 -14.79
CA LEU A 212 18.47 24.62 -16.09
C LEU A 212 17.42 24.06 -17.06
N ARG A 213 16.14 23.94 -16.64
CA ARG A 213 15.04 23.33 -17.41
C ARG A 213 15.29 21.87 -17.82
N LEU A 214 16.14 21.18 -17.06
CA LEU A 214 16.36 19.73 -17.18
C LEU A 214 15.33 18.93 -16.37
N ALA A 215 14.73 19.56 -15.35
CA ALA A 215 13.59 19.04 -14.61
C ALA A 215 12.36 19.96 -14.77
N PRO A 216 11.13 19.43 -14.80
CA PRO A 216 9.90 20.24 -14.79
C PRO A 216 9.81 21.14 -13.56
N GLU A 217 9.21 22.32 -13.73
CA GLU A 217 8.90 23.21 -12.61
C GLU A 217 8.04 22.50 -11.57
N GLY A 218 8.42 22.59 -10.30
CA GLY A 218 7.69 21.98 -9.19
C GLY A 218 8.25 20.63 -8.73
N THR A 219 9.18 20.02 -9.47
CA THR A 219 9.86 18.77 -9.07
C THR A 219 10.46 18.85 -7.65
N ALA A 220 11.11 19.96 -7.28
CA ALA A 220 11.67 20.15 -5.95
C ALA A 220 10.57 20.29 -4.88
N ARG A 221 9.40 20.87 -5.22
CA ARG A 221 8.24 20.93 -4.32
C ARG A 221 7.64 19.54 -4.11
N THR A 222 7.45 18.77 -5.19
CA THR A 222 6.97 17.38 -5.13
C THR A 222 7.90 16.52 -4.29
N GLN A 223 9.21 16.66 -4.46
CA GLN A 223 10.19 15.94 -3.65
C GLN A 223 10.03 16.24 -2.15
N ILE A 224 9.83 17.51 -1.76
CA ILE A 224 9.64 17.90 -0.35
C ILE A 224 8.34 17.30 0.21
N MET A 225 7.28 17.30 -0.58
CA MET A 225 6.00 16.69 -0.21
C MET A 225 6.16 15.18 0.03
N LEU A 226 6.81 14.45 -0.89
CA LEU A 226 7.08 13.02 -0.74
C LEU A 226 8.01 12.72 0.45
N GLU A 227 9.00 13.57 0.72
CA GLU A 227 9.85 13.44 1.91
C GLU A 227 9.09 13.63 3.23
N ASN A 228 8.05 14.45 3.25
CA ASN A 228 7.18 14.61 4.41
C ASN A 228 6.32 13.36 4.62
N ALA A 229 5.79 12.75 3.56
CA ALA A 229 5.11 11.45 3.63
C ALA A 229 6.00 10.39 4.27
N VAL A 230 7.24 10.26 3.80
CA VAL A 230 8.23 9.33 4.35
C VAL A 230 8.45 9.55 5.85
N VAL A 231 8.54 10.81 6.31
CA VAL A 231 8.66 11.12 7.74
C VAL A 231 7.41 10.68 8.49
N GLY A 232 6.22 10.98 7.96
CA GLY A 232 4.94 10.58 8.54
C GLY A 232 4.84 9.05 8.67
N LEU A 233 5.14 8.31 7.60
CA LEU A 233 5.09 6.84 7.57
C LEU A 233 6.04 6.21 8.60
N VAL A 234 7.31 6.64 8.62
CA VAL A 234 8.29 6.13 9.59
C VAL A 234 7.84 6.43 11.02
N ARG A 235 7.41 7.66 11.31
CA ARG A 235 6.98 8.03 12.66
C ARG A 235 5.68 7.34 13.08
N GLY A 236 4.73 7.22 12.16
CA GLY A 236 3.48 6.49 12.38
C GLY A 236 3.72 5.02 12.71
N GLY A 237 4.67 4.38 12.02
CA GLY A 237 5.14 3.03 12.31
C GLY A 237 5.89 2.91 13.63
N GLU A 238 6.82 3.82 13.94
CA GLU A 238 7.58 3.84 15.21
C GLU A 238 6.67 3.99 16.45
N LEU A 239 5.68 4.88 16.38
CA LEU A 239 4.70 5.06 17.44
C LEU A 239 3.64 3.95 17.45
N GLY A 240 3.54 3.18 16.36
CA GLY A 240 2.53 2.14 16.15
C GLY A 240 1.11 2.69 16.05
N ILE A 241 0.95 3.96 15.68
CA ILE A 241 -0.35 4.63 15.51
C ILE A 241 -0.94 4.42 14.10
N PHE A 242 -0.12 3.91 13.18
CA PHE A 242 -0.45 3.65 11.79
C PHE A 242 0.08 2.27 11.39
N THR A 243 -0.70 1.54 10.60
CA THR A 243 -0.29 0.28 9.97
C THR A 243 -0.64 0.30 8.47
N PRO A 244 0.29 -0.08 7.58
CA PRO A 244 0.01 -0.26 6.15
C PRO A 244 -0.41 -1.69 5.80
N MET A 245 -0.39 -2.61 6.77
CA MET A 245 -0.61 -4.05 6.54
C MET A 245 -1.69 -4.61 7.46
N TYR A 246 -2.77 -3.84 7.66
CA TYR A 246 -3.94 -4.37 8.34
C TYR A 246 -4.67 -5.32 7.40
N MET A 247 -4.61 -6.62 7.70
CA MET A 247 -5.20 -7.66 6.88
C MET A 247 -6.66 -7.87 7.27
N MET A 248 -7.54 -7.84 6.26
CA MET A 248 -8.94 -8.25 6.40
C MET A 248 -9.25 -9.30 5.34
N VAL A 249 -9.89 -10.40 5.75
CA VAL A 249 -10.39 -11.44 4.84
C VAL A 249 -11.89 -11.59 5.07
N GLY A 250 -12.65 -11.31 4.02
CA GLY A 250 -14.11 -11.41 4.00
C GLY A 250 -14.58 -12.49 3.04
N ARG A 251 -15.67 -13.17 3.37
CA ARG A 251 -16.39 -14.09 2.49
C ARG A 251 -17.74 -13.50 2.12
N VAL A 252 -18.08 -13.58 0.84
CA VAL A 252 -19.46 -13.34 0.39
C VAL A 252 -20.33 -14.50 0.88
N PRO A 253 -21.43 -14.26 1.63
CA PRO A 253 -22.31 -15.32 2.07
C PRO A 253 -22.86 -16.16 0.91
N LEU A 254 -23.08 -17.45 1.14
CA LEU A 254 -23.61 -18.37 0.10
C LEU A 254 -25.04 -18.02 -0.34
N ASN A 255 -25.77 -17.26 0.48
CA ASN A 255 -27.16 -16.86 0.27
C ASN A 255 -27.30 -15.41 -0.24
N LYS A 256 -26.22 -14.83 -0.79
CA LYS A 256 -26.25 -13.53 -1.48
C LYS A 256 -27.32 -13.50 -2.58
#